data_AF-A0A7I8XCM5-F1
#
_entry.id   AF-A0A7I8XCM5-F1
#
_cell.length_a   1.000
_cell.length_b   1.000
_cell.length_c   1.000
_cell.angle_alpha   90.00
_cell.angle_beta   90.00
_cell.angle_gamma   90.00
#
_symmetry.space_group_name_H-M   'P 1'
#
loop_
_entity.id
_entity.type
_entity.pdbx_description
1 polymer ?
#
loop_
_entity_poly.entity_id
_entity_poly.type
_entity_poly.pdbx_seq_one_letter_code
_entity_poly.pdbx_strand_id
1 'polypeptide(L)'
;MATRLPACVIDNGSGYTKLGYAGNTEPQMIIPSAIAVKDQRQQFGSKIGDLDFFIGDEALSPSAANYSVKYPIRHGIVEDWDLMEKYWSQCIFKYLRAEPEDHYFLLTEPPLNTPENREYTAEIMFESFNVPGLYIAVQAVLALAASWQSRAENNLTGLVIDSGDGVTHCIPVADGYVIGSCIKHIPIAGRDVTYFIQQMLRERELNLPAEQSYEVAKTIKEQYCYVCPDIQKEFFKYDSDYSTYMKQYVGVNNITKQPFKVDVGYEKFLGPEIFFHPEFANPDFTTSLSETVDSVIQQCPIDVRRSLYENIVLSGGSTMFNHFSKRLQRDVKRVSDQRLLLSEQLSGNRVKPKPIDVNVISHKMQRYAVWFGGSMLASTPEFYQVAHTKEEYMEKGAKMSLELPVRRYDKSLFVQTQQLQNKISKQNRVQGSQAISLGGNVTLMENVTVRGDLCTVQVGNFCFLEKNVVVRPGRKNFKGGINHFPIRIGHRVVIKEDSVVSAVEIGCYVYIGKNVIIGQCSVIKDCCYIMDDSVLSPDSVIAPFSIVAGNPAKVVGQMPVNTVNLMTDLTNELYYKFVPSLPGER
;
A
#
# COMPACT_ATOMS: atom_id res chain seq x y z
N MET A 1 -26.45 -22.35 14.09
CA MET A 1 -25.53 -21.63 13.20
C MET A 1 -24.54 -22.66 12.70
N ALA A 2 -24.58 -23.00 11.40
CA ALA A 2 -23.53 -23.85 10.84
C ALA A 2 -22.20 -23.10 10.98
N THR A 3 -21.22 -23.73 11.63
CA THR A 3 -19.87 -23.19 11.77
C THR A 3 -19.25 -23.08 10.38
N ARG A 4 -19.06 -21.84 9.91
CA ARG A 4 -18.38 -21.54 8.65
C ARG A 4 -16.96 -22.10 8.68
N LEU A 5 -16.50 -22.71 7.59
CA LEU A 5 -15.13 -23.20 7.47
C LEU A 5 -14.13 -22.04 7.53
N PRO A 6 -12.89 -22.26 8.04
CA PRO A 6 -11.90 -21.20 8.15
C PRO A 6 -11.51 -20.66 6.77
N ALA A 7 -11.28 -19.36 6.67
CA ALA A 7 -10.80 -18.73 5.44
C ALA A 7 -9.39 -19.24 5.05
N CYS A 8 -9.11 -19.28 3.75
CA CYS A 8 -7.78 -19.55 3.21
C CYS A 8 -6.96 -18.25 3.17
N VAL A 9 -5.70 -18.30 3.62
CA VAL A 9 -4.79 -17.15 3.66
C VAL A 9 -3.57 -17.48 2.82
N ILE A 10 -3.30 -16.67 1.79
CA ILE A 10 -2.16 -16.85 0.88
C ILE A 10 -1.38 -15.53 0.79
N ASP A 11 -0.17 -15.52 1.35
CA ASP A 11 0.82 -14.45 1.20
C ASP A 11 1.72 -14.74 -0.01
N ASN A 12 1.54 -13.96 -1.07
CA ASN A 12 2.27 -14.09 -2.33
C ASN A 12 3.55 -13.24 -2.30
N GLY A 13 4.71 -13.89 -2.09
CA GLY A 13 6.01 -13.22 -2.13
C GLY A 13 6.79 -13.49 -3.42
N SER A 14 7.82 -12.70 -3.73
CA SER A 14 8.66 -12.95 -4.91
C SER A 14 9.56 -14.19 -4.81
N GLY A 15 9.97 -14.55 -3.60
CA GLY A 15 10.77 -15.75 -3.36
C GLY A 15 9.95 -16.92 -2.83
N TYR A 16 8.99 -16.63 -1.96
CA TYR A 16 8.23 -17.63 -1.21
C TYR A 16 6.78 -17.23 -1.02
N THR A 17 5.90 -18.18 -1.29
CA THR A 17 4.47 -18.12 -1.01
C THR A 17 4.22 -18.84 0.32
N LYS A 18 3.48 -18.20 1.23
CA LYS A 18 3.04 -18.82 2.49
C LYS A 18 1.54 -18.99 2.42
N LEU A 19 1.06 -20.20 2.67
CA LEU A 19 -0.34 -20.54 2.54
C LEU A 19 -0.81 -21.44 3.69
N GLY A 20 -2.05 -21.24 4.10
CA GLY A 20 -2.71 -22.05 5.12
C GLY A 20 -4.09 -21.50 5.48
N TYR A 21 -4.75 -22.12 6.47
CA TYR A 21 -6.04 -21.65 6.97
C TYR A 21 -5.90 -20.62 8.10
N ALA A 22 -6.82 -19.66 8.12
CA ALA A 22 -6.99 -18.68 9.19
C ALA A 22 -7.20 -19.37 10.55
N GLY A 23 -6.70 -18.75 11.60
CA GLY A 23 -6.75 -19.23 12.99
C GLY A 23 -5.49 -20.00 13.40
N ASN A 24 -4.70 -20.46 12.43
CA ASN A 24 -3.39 -21.05 12.69
C ASN A 24 -2.35 -19.97 12.97
N THR A 25 -1.39 -20.29 13.83
CA THR A 25 -0.30 -19.39 14.20
C THR A 25 0.81 -19.35 13.15
N GLU A 26 1.05 -20.46 12.44
CA GLU A 26 2.06 -20.56 11.39
C GLU A 26 1.40 -21.01 10.08
N PRO A 27 1.94 -20.60 8.92
CA PRO A 27 1.46 -21.12 7.64
C PRO A 27 1.66 -22.64 7.58
N GLN A 28 0.71 -23.34 6.98
CA GLN A 28 0.82 -24.79 6.82
C GLN A 28 1.94 -25.15 5.85
N MET A 29 2.12 -24.33 4.81
CA MET A 29 3.17 -24.51 3.82
C MET A 29 3.86 -23.17 3.52
N ILE A 30 5.18 -23.23 3.38
CA ILE A 30 6.01 -22.16 2.84
C ILE A 30 6.76 -22.77 1.66
N ILE A 31 6.37 -22.40 0.45
CA ILE A 31 6.91 -22.98 -0.78
C ILE A 31 7.55 -21.89 -1.64
N PRO A 32 8.59 -22.22 -2.44
CA PRO A 32 9.12 -21.32 -3.45
C PRO A 32 8.02 -20.79 -4.37
N SER A 33 8.06 -19.50 -4.70
CA SER A 33 7.15 -18.87 -5.68
C SER A 33 7.63 -19.14 -7.11
N ALA A 34 7.86 -20.42 -7.40
CA ALA A 34 8.39 -20.92 -8.66
C ALA A 34 7.42 -21.93 -9.28
N ILE A 35 7.31 -21.91 -10.60
CA ILE A 35 6.53 -22.82 -11.41
C ILE A 35 7.40 -23.39 -12.53
N ALA A 36 7.42 -24.71 -12.68
CA ALA A 36 8.15 -25.41 -13.73
C ALA A 36 7.17 -25.86 -14.81
N VAL A 37 7.33 -25.31 -16.03
CA VAL A 37 6.45 -25.57 -17.19
C VAL A 37 7.25 -26.12 -18.37
N LYS A 38 6.61 -26.94 -19.22
CA LYS A 38 7.20 -27.36 -20.50
C LYS A 38 7.13 -26.22 -21.52
N ASP A 39 8.14 -26.12 -22.38
CA ASP A 39 8.19 -25.12 -23.44
C ASP A 39 7.08 -25.34 -24.48
N GLN A 40 6.28 -24.30 -24.74
CA GLN A 40 5.11 -24.34 -25.64
C GLN A 40 5.46 -24.76 -27.09
N ARG A 41 6.73 -24.66 -27.51
CA ARG A 41 7.18 -25.06 -28.86
C ARG A 41 6.99 -26.55 -29.17
N GLN A 42 6.67 -27.39 -28.18
CA GLN A 42 6.42 -28.82 -28.36
C GLN A 42 4.93 -29.23 -28.30
N GLN A 43 4.00 -28.31 -28.02
CA GLN A 43 2.58 -28.65 -27.84
C GLN A 43 1.71 -28.17 -29.01
N PHE A 44 1.63 -28.98 -30.07
CA PHE A 44 0.49 -28.93 -31.00
C PHE A 44 -0.66 -29.79 -30.43
N GLY A 45 -1.70 -29.13 -29.89
CA GLY A 45 -3.06 -29.67 -29.98
C GLY A 45 -3.61 -30.61 -28.89
N SER A 46 -3.22 -30.52 -27.61
CA SER A 46 -3.96 -31.22 -26.54
C SER A 46 -4.25 -30.34 -25.31
N LYS A 47 -5.51 -30.31 -24.86
CA LYS A 47 -5.96 -29.60 -23.64
C LYS A 47 -5.33 -30.14 -22.34
N ILE A 48 -4.69 -31.31 -22.40
CA ILE A 48 -4.04 -31.96 -21.24
C ILE A 48 -2.65 -31.36 -20.96
N GLY A 49 -2.01 -30.76 -21.96
CA GLY A 49 -0.68 -30.18 -21.83
C GLY A 49 -0.59 -28.99 -20.88
N ASP A 50 -1.73 -28.37 -20.57
CA ASP A 50 -1.83 -27.19 -19.71
C ASP A 50 -1.78 -27.52 -18.21
N LEU A 51 -2.03 -28.80 -17.86
CA LEU A 51 -2.03 -29.33 -16.50
C LEU A 51 -0.68 -29.96 -16.09
N ASP A 52 0.27 -30.07 -17.03
CA ASP A 52 1.57 -30.69 -16.81
C ASP A 52 2.60 -29.64 -16.35
N PHE A 53 2.55 -29.32 -15.06
CA PHE A 53 3.49 -28.39 -14.41
C PHE A 53 3.69 -28.73 -12.92
N PHE A 54 4.79 -28.25 -12.36
CA PHE A 54 5.10 -28.36 -10.93
C PHE A 54 5.23 -26.97 -10.31
N ILE A 55 4.94 -26.84 -9.02
CA ILE A 55 5.18 -25.60 -8.27
C ILE A 55 5.98 -25.87 -7.00
N GLY A 56 6.51 -24.82 -6.38
CA GLY A 56 7.20 -24.92 -5.10
C GLY A 56 8.50 -25.72 -5.19
N ASP A 57 8.78 -26.53 -4.17
CA ASP A 57 10.01 -27.32 -4.12
C ASP A 57 10.08 -28.38 -5.24
N GLU A 58 8.93 -28.89 -5.69
CA GLU A 58 8.87 -29.85 -6.80
C GLU A 58 9.32 -29.22 -8.12
N ALA A 59 9.04 -27.92 -8.32
CA ALA A 59 9.52 -27.16 -9.47
C ALA A 59 11.04 -27.00 -9.50
N LEU A 60 11.70 -27.08 -8.35
CA LEU A 60 13.16 -26.99 -8.20
C LEU A 60 13.82 -28.37 -8.05
N SER A 61 13.03 -29.44 -8.03
CA SER A 61 13.50 -30.80 -7.83
C SER A 61 14.03 -31.43 -9.13
N PRO A 62 14.84 -32.51 -9.04
CA PRO A 62 15.25 -33.27 -10.21
C PRO A 62 14.08 -33.81 -11.06
N SER A 63 12.88 -33.96 -10.48
CA SER A 63 11.68 -34.39 -11.21
C SER A 63 11.22 -33.36 -12.25
N ALA A 64 11.57 -32.07 -12.05
CA ALA A 64 11.31 -31.00 -12.99
C ALA A 64 12.49 -30.71 -13.94
N ALA A 65 13.50 -31.59 -14.02
CA ALA A 65 14.72 -31.33 -14.80
C ALA A 65 14.49 -31.05 -16.30
N ASN A 66 13.39 -31.56 -16.88
CA ASN A 66 13.01 -31.32 -18.27
C ASN A 66 12.04 -30.13 -18.45
N TYR A 67 11.81 -29.34 -17.41
CA TYR A 67 10.89 -28.20 -17.38
C TYR A 67 11.67 -26.90 -17.23
N SER A 68 11.11 -25.81 -17.75
CA SER A 68 11.63 -24.46 -17.57
C SER A 68 11.04 -23.86 -16.30
N VAL A 69 11.90 -23.54 -15.33
CA VAL A 69 11.49 -22.87 -14.09
C VAL A 69 11.27 -21.38 -14.33
N LYS A 70 10.09 -20.91 -14.00
CA LYS A 70 9.67 -19.51 -14.09
C LYS A 70 9.20 -18.99 -12.73
N TYR A 71 9.25 -17.67 -12.58
CA TYR A 71 8.84 -16.96 -11.37
C TYR A 71 7.77 -15.94 -11.77
N PRO A 72 6.48 -16.19 -11.48
CA PRO A 72 5.40 -15.32 -11.91
C PRO A 72 5.38 -13.97 -11.19
N ILE A 73 6.05 -13.87 -10.04
CA ILE A 73 6.11 -12.66 -9.21
C ILE A 73 7.54 -12.10 -9.22
N ARG A 74 7.71 -10.83 -9.62
CA ARG A 74 8.97 -10.11 -9.53
C ARG A 74 8.79 -8.80 -8.75
N HIS A 75 9.71 -8.53 -7.83
CA HIS A 75 9.69 -7.33 -6.98
C HIS A 75 8.34 -7.06 -6.30
N GLY A 76 7.63 -8.12 -5.91
CA GLY A 76 6.32 -8.10 -5.26
C GLY A 76 5.12 -8.06 -6.21
N ILE A 77 5.32 -7.86 -7.51
CA ILE A 77 4.25 -7.68 -8.50
C ILE A 77 4.14 -8.93 -9.38
N VAL A 78 2.92 -9.33 -9.73
CA VAL A 78 2.66 -10.40 -10.69
C VAL A 78 2.95 -9.88 -12.10
N GLU A 79 3.86 -10.54 -12.81
CA GLU A 79 4.22 -10.22 -14.20
C GLU A 79 3.60 -11.18 -15.22
N ASP A 80 3.29 -12.42 -14.83
CA ASP A 80 2.73 -13.46 -15.69
C ASP A 80 1.49 -14.07 -15.03
N TRP A 81 0.31 -13.57 -15.45
CA TRP A 81 -0.98 -13.94 -14.88
C TRP A 81 -1.40 -15.37 -15.21
N ASP A 82 -1.08 -15.86 -16.42
CA ASP A 82 -1.36 -17.25 -16.82
C ASP A 82 -0.62 -18.24 -15.91
N LEU A 83 0.65 -17.96 -15.61
CA LEU A 83 1.42 -18.77 -14.68
C LEU A 83 0.95 -18.58 -13.23
N MET A 84 0.50 -17.39 -12.85
CA MET A 84 0.00 -17.12 -11.51
C MET A 84 -1.30 -17.87 -11.22
N GLU A 85 -2.23 -17.92 -12.18
CA GLU A 85 -3.46 -18.69 -12.09
C GLU A 85 -3.18 -20.18 -11.92
N LYS A 86 -2.27 -20.74 -12.75
CA LYS A 86 -1.81 -22.14 -12.61
C LYS A 86 -1.16 -22.38 -11.24
N TYR A 87 -0.36 -21.43 -10.77
CA TYR A 87 0.29 -21.51 -9.48
C TYR A 87 -0.72 -21.55 -8.34
N TRP A 88 -1.73 -20.66 -8.34
CA TRP A 88 -2.81 -20.67 -7.37
C TRP A 88 -3.67 -21.93 -7.43
N SER A 89 -3.92 -22.48 -8.62
CA SER A 89 -4.64 -23.74 -8.79
C SER A 89 -4.00 -24.87 -7.97
N GLN A 90 -2.69 -25.07 -8.08
CA GLN A 90 -2.01 -26.08 -7.24
C GLN A 90 -1.97 -25.69 -5.76
N CYS A 91 -1.80 -24.41 -5.42
CA CYS A 91 -1.88 -23.96 -4.02
C CYS A 91 -3.21 -24.37 -3.37
N ILE A 92 -4.33 -24.19 -4.08
CA ILE A 92 -5.68 -24.49 -3.60
C ILE A 92 -5.93 -26.01 -3.59
N PHE A 93 -5.81 -26.67 -4.73
CA PHE A 93 -6.26 -28.05 -4.88
C PHE A 93 -5.27 -29.09 -4.34
N LYS A 94 -3.96 -28.84 -4.47
CA LYS A 94 -2.92 -29.81 -4.05
C LYS A 94 -2.45 -29.58 -2.61
N TYR A 95 -2.12 -28.34 -2.27
CA TYR A 95 -1.51 -28.02 -0.97
C TYR A 95 -2.55 -27.76 0.11
N LEU A 96 -3.46 -26.80 -0.08
CA LEU A 96 -4.53 -26.52 0.89
C LEU A 96 -5.57 -27.64 0.93
N ARG A 97 -5.80 -28.30 -0.22
CA ARG A 97 -6.88 -29.28 -0.42
C ARG A 97 -8.24 -28.69 -0.04
N ALA A 98 -8.43 -27.42 -0.37
CA ALA A 98 -9.67 -26.69 -0.15
C ALA A 98 -10.59 -26.86 -1.37
N GLU A 99 -11.88 -27.01 -1.12
CA GLU A 99 -12.90 -26.74 -2.15
C GLU A 99 -13.09 -25.22 -2.20
N PRO A 100 -12.62 -24.50 -3.24
CA PRO A 100 -12.56 -23.05 -3.22
C PRO A 100 -13.94 -22.39 -3.05
N GLU A 101 -15.02 -23.05 -3.48
CA GLU A 101 -16.41 -22.57 -3.34
C GLU A 101 -16.90 -22.51 -1.88
N ASP A 102 -16.25 -23.25 -0.96
CA ASP A 102 -16.64 -23.32 0.45
C ASP A 102 -15.86 -22.34 1.36
N HIS A 103 -14.82 -21.70 0.83
CA HIS A 103 -13.86 -20.92 1.63
C HIS A 103 -13.73 -19.47 1.17
N TYR A 104 -13.72 -18.53 2.11
CA TYR A 104 -13.29 -17.15 1.80
C TYR A 104 -11.77 -17.11 1.67
N PHE A 105 -11.26 -16.20 0.84
CA PHE A 105 -9.82 -16.05 0.62
C PHE A 105 -9.33 -14.67 1.06
N LEU A 106 -8.21 -14.66 1.79
CA LEU A 106 -7.39 -13.50 2.02
C LEU A 106 -6.11 -13.64 1.20
N LEU A 107 -5.95 -12.78 0.21
CA LEU A 107 -4.73 -12.65 -0.58
C LEU A 107 -3.98 -11.38 -0.17
N THR A 108 -2.68 -11.35 -0.38
CA THR A 108 -1.84 -10.19 -0.04
C THR A 108 -1.33 -9.48 -1.27
N GLU A 109 -1.14 -8.16 -1.17
CA GLU A 109 -0.50 -7.35 -2.21
C GLU A 109 0.56 -6.38 -1.65
N PRO A 110 1.53 -5.97 -2.48
CA PRO A 110 2.47 -4.91 -2.12
C PRO A 110 1.76 -3.53 -2.08
N PRO A 111 2.31 -2.53 -1.36
CA PRO A 111 1.65 -1.25 -1.11
C PRO A 111 1.46 -0.35 -2.36
N LEU A 112 2.17 -0.63 -3.46
CA LEU A 112 2.05 0.10 -4.74
C LEU A 112 1.50 -0.81 -5.86
N ASN A 113 0.72 -1.83 -5.51
CA ASN A 113 0.04 -2.65 -6.50
C ASN A 113 -0.97 -1.80 -7.28
N THR A 114 -1.03 -2.00 -8.59
CA THR A 114 -1.96 -1.21 -9.40
C THR A 114 -3.39 -1.69 -9.22
N PRO A 115 -4.37 -0.80 -9.37
CA PRO A 115 -5.77 -1.18 -9.41
C PRO A 115 -6.07 -2.35 -10.35
N GLU A 116 -5.51 -2.32 -11.55
CA GLU A 116 -5.73 -3.32 -12.59
C GLU A 116 -5.29 -4.72 -12.13
N ASN A 117 -4.18 -4.81 -11.38
CA ASN A 117 -3.72 -6.08 -10.81
C ASN A 117 -4.70 -6.65 -9.78
N ARG A 118 -5.42 -5.81 -9.04
CA ARG A 118 -6.48 -6.27 -8.13
C ARG A 118 -7.69 -6.79 -8.90
N GLU A 119 -8.01 -6.17 -10.04
CA GLU A 119 -9.07 -6.66 -10.94
C GLU A 119 -8.72 -8.05 -11.49
N TYR A 120 -7.51 -8.25 -12.02
CA TYR A 120 -7.05 -9.57 -12.50
C TYR A 120 -7.03 -10.62 -11.39
N THR A 121 -6.62 -10.23 -10.18
CA THR A 121 -6.68 -11.14 -9.01
C THR A 121 -8.13 -11.54 -8.71
N ALA A 122 -9.07 -10.58 -8.72
CA ALA A 122 -10.48 -10.84 -8.46
C ALA A 122 -11.11 -11.71 -9.56
N GLU A 123 -10.79 -11.42 -10.83
CA GLU A 123 -11.24 -12.20 -12.00
C GLU A 123 -10.87 -13.68 -11.84
N ILE A 124 -9.60 -13.99 -11.61
CA ILE A 124 -9.15 -15.37 -11.41
C ILE A 124 -9.86 -16.04 -10.22
N MET A 125 -9.96 -15.36 -9.08
CA MET A 125 -10.54 -15.95 -7.88
C MET A 125 -12.05 -16.19 -8.00
N PHE A 126 -12.80 -15.24 -8.57
CA PHE A 126 -14.26 -15.36 -8.69
C PHE A 126 -14.73 -16.14 -9.91
N GLU A 127 -14.06 -15.99 -11.07
CA GLU A 127 -14.48 -16.61 -12.33
C GLU A 127 -13.88 -18.00 -12.51
N SER A 128 -12.58 -18.19 -12.23
CA SER A 128 -11.93 -19.49 -12.38
C SER A 128 -12.12 -20.41 -11.18
N PHE A 129 -11.93 -19.87 -9.96
CA PHE A 129 -12.01 -20.67 -8.72
C PHE A 129 -13.35 -20.57 -8.00
N ASN A 130 -14.29 -19.76 -8.48
CA ASN A 130 -15.64 -19.65 -7.93
C ASN A 130 -15.70 -19.30 -6.42
N VAL A 131 -14.70 -18.62 -5.87
CA VAL A 131 -14.66 -18.37 -4.42
C VAL A 131 -15.87 -17.55 -3.95
N PRO A 132 -16.46 -17.85 -2.79
CA PRO A 132 -17.65 -17.15 -2.28
C PRO A 132 -17.32 -15.75 -1.76
N GLY A 133 -16.06 -15.49 -1.40
CA GLY A 133 -15.61 -14.14 -1.06
C GLY A 133 -14.09 -13.98 -1.02
N LEU A 134 -13.65 -12.76 -1.29
CA LEU A 134 -12.24 -12.38 -1.45
C LEU A 134 -11.94 -11.08 -0.71
N TYR A 135 -10.80 -11.05 -0.03
CA TYR A 135 -10.20 -9.84 0.53
C TYR A 135 -8.74 -9.74 0.10
N ILE A 136 -8.36 -8.61 -0.49
CA ILE A 136 -6.98 -8.33 -0.90
C ILE A 136 -6.39 -7.35 0.11
N ALA A 137 -5.46 -7.82 0.91
CA ALA A 137 -4.89 -7.10 2.04
C ALA A 137 -3.50 -6.53 1.70
N VAL A 138 -3.26 -5.28 2.09
CA VAL A 138 -1.94 -4.66 1.95
C VAL A 138 -0.98 -5.25 2.99
N GLN A 139 0.16 -5.79 2.53
CA GLN A 139 1.13 -6.51 3.36
C GLN A 139 1.58 -5.73 4.61
N ALA A 140 1.81 -4.42 4.48
CA ALA A 140 2.26 -3.58 5.60
C ALA A 140 1.25 -3.52 6.76
N VAL A 141 -0.05 -3.42 6.45
CA VAL A 141 -1.10 -3.32 7.48
C VAL A 141 -1.18 -4.64 8.26
N LEU A 142 -1.06 -5.77 7.57
CA LEU A 142 -1.02 -7.09 8.22
C LEU A 142 0.22 -7.27 9.10
N ALA A 143 1.39 -6.79 8.65
CA ALA A 143 2.61 -6.82 9.45
C ALA A 143 2.48 -6.00 10.75
N LEU A 144 1.80 -4.85 10.72
CA LEU A 144 1.48 -4.09 11.94
C LEU A 144 0.54 -4.87 12.87
N ALA A 145 -0.51 -5.48 12.31
CA ALA A 145 -1.43 -6.30 13.09
C ALA A 145 -0.74 -7.48 13.79
N ALA A 146 0.22 -8.12 13.12
CA ALA A 146 1.05 -9.17 13.71
C ALA A 146 1.88 -8.71 14.93
N SER A 147 2.29 -7.43 14.95
CA SER A 147 3.07 -6.86 16.05
C SER A 147 2.27 -6.69 17.34
N TRP A 148 0.93 -6.71 17.29
CA TRP A 148 0.07 -6.55 18.46
C TRP A 148 0.29 -7.64 19.52
N GLN A 149 0.70 -8.85 19.13
CA GLN A 149 1.05 -9.88 20.11
C GLN A 149 2.19 -9.49 21.06
N SER A 150 3.07 -8.60 20.61
CA SER A 150 4.23 -8.15 21.39
C SER A 150 3.97 -6.82 22.11
N ARG A 151 2.73 -6.29 22.04
CA ARG A 151 2.36 -4.97 22.55
C ARG A 151 1.12 -5.01 23.45
N ALA A 152 1.00 -3.99 24.29
CA ALA A 152 -0.16 -3.75 25.14
C ALA A 152 -1.25 -2.87 24.47
N GLU A 153 -0.87 -2.08 23.46
CA GLU A 153 -1.76 -1.15 22.75
C GLU A 153 -1.87 -1.52 21.26
N ASN A 154 -3.11 -1.68 20.79
CA ASN A 154 -3.43 -1.97 19.40
C ASN A 154 -3.45 -0.65 18.61
N ASN A 155 -2.30 -0.26 18.07
CA ASN A 155 -2.19 0.91 17.20
C ASN A 155 -1.80 0.48 15.78
N LEU A 156 -2.53 0.98 14.77
CA LEU A 156 -2.25 0.78 13.35
C LEU A 156 -1.41 1.92 12.73
N THR A 157 -0.85 2.79 13.57
CA THR A 157 0.11 3.83 13.18
C THR A 157 1.53 3.38 13.48
N GLY A 158 2.36 3.26 12.46
CA GLY A 158 3.74 2.81 12.56
C GLY A 158 4.46 2.76 11.21
N LEU A 159 5.78 2.62 11.24
CA LEU A 159 6.59 2.39 10.05
C LEU A 159 6.85 0.88 9.93
N VAL A 160 6.50 0.27 8.80
CA VAL A 160 6.82 -1.13 8.51
C VAL A 160 8.07 -1.20 7.65
N ILE A 161 9.02 -2.02 8.07
CA ILE A 161 10.18 -2.41 7.27
C ILE A 161 9.98 -3.85 6.85
N ASP A 162 9.55 -4.04 5.60
CA ASP A 162 9.33 -5.36 5.03
C ASP A 162 10.51 -5.74 4.13
N SER A 163 11.32 -6.69 4.57
CA SER A 163 12.50 -7.17 3.82
C SER A 163 12.36 -8.65 3.48
N GLY A 164 11.97 -8.91 2.24
CA GLY A 164 11.81 -10.25 1.67
C GLY A 164 13.05 -10.73 0.93
N ASP A 165 12.83 -11.56 -0.09
CA ASP A 165 13.90 -12.05 -0.97
C ASP A 165 14.26 -11.05 -2.08
N GLY A 166 13.27 -10.33 -2.63
CA GLY A 166 13.46 -9.52 -3.84
C GLY A 166 13.57 -8.01 -3.66
N VAL A 167 13.04 -7.45 -2.58
CA VAL A 167 13.04 -6.00 -2.31
C VAL A 167 12.84 -5.74 -0.81
N THR A 168 13.34 -4.60 -0.34
CA THR A 168 13.05 -4.08 1.00
C THR A 168 12.24 -2.80 0.91
N HIS A 169 11.15 -2.72 1.68
CA HIS A 169 10.23 -1.59 1.69
C HIS A 169 10.24 -0.89 3.05
N CYS A 170 10.24 0.44 3.03
CA CYS A 170 9.93 1.27 4.20
C CYS A 170 8.56 1.91 3.97
N ILE A 171 7.54 1.47 4.72
CA ILE A 171 6.13 1.76 4.47
C ILE A 171 5.53 2.44 5.69
N PRO A 172 5.30 3.77 5.65
CA PRO A 172 4.63 4.48 6.73
C PRO A 172 3.12 4.24 6.69
N VAL A 173 2.54 3.89 7.83
CA VAL A 173 1.10 3.67 8.01
C VAL A 173 0.61 4.58 9.13
N ALA A 174 -0.52 5.26 8.90
CA ALA A 174 -1.22 6.06 9.88
C ALA A 174 -2.68 5.64 9.93
N ASP A 175 -3.16 5.26 11.12
CA ASP A 175 -4.52 4.83 11.40
C ASP A 175 -5.03 3.73 10.45
N GLY A 176 -4.14 2.81 10.07
CA GLY A 176 -4.44 1.70 9.16
C GLY A 176 -4.33 2.05 7.67
N TYR A 177 -4.07 3.32 7.33
CA TYR A 177 -3.88 3.77 5.96
C TYR A 177 -2.40 3.97 5.64
N VAL A 178 -1.98 3.44 4.49
CA VAL A 178 -0.61 3.61 4.02
C VAL A 178 -0.42 5.01 3.45
N ILE A 179 0.62 5.72 3.88
CA ILE A 179 1.01 7.02 3.33
C ILE A 179 1.85 6.78 2.06
N GLY A 180 1.16 6.46 0.96
CA GLY A 180 1.78 6.01 -0.29
C GLY A 180 2.84 6.95 -0.87
N SER A 181 2.66 8.26 -0.73
CA SER A 181 3.59 9.28 -1.23
C SER A 181 4.97 9.27 -0.55
N CYS A 182 5.08 8.66 0.62
CA CYS A 182 6.30 8.63 1.44
C CYS A 182 7.02 7.28 1.41
N ILE A 183 6.49 6.28 0.69
CA ILE A 183 7.11 4.95 0.59
C ILE A 183 8.48 5.06 -0.07
N LYS A 184 9.45 4.32 0.45
CA LYS A 184 10.76 4.13 -0.19
C LYS A 184 11.06 2.65 -0.36
N HIS A 185 11.65 2.35 -1.52
CA HIS A 185 12.15 1.03 -1.88
C HIS A 185 13.67 1.05 -1.77
N ILE A 186 14.22 -0.01 -1.21
CA ILE A 186 15.67 -0.24 -1.11
C ILE A 186 15.98 -1.43 -2.02
N PRO A 187 16.88 -1.27 -3.01
CA PRO A 187 17.28 -2.32 -3.95
C PRO A 187 18.28 -3.30 -3.33
N ILE A 188 18.01 -3.71 -2.09
CA ILE A 188 18.79 -4.66 -1.30
C ILE A 188 17.78 -5.52 -0.54
N ALA A 189 17.89 -6.83 -0.71
CA ALA A 189 17.02 -7.82 -0.07
C ALA A 189 17.79 -9.14 0.17
N GLY A 190 17.05 -10.19 0.55
CA GLY A 190 17.63 -11.49 0.88
C GLY A 190 18.43 -12.12 -0.26
N ARG A 191 18.06 -11.85 -1.52
CA ARG A 191 18.76 -12.31 -2.71
C ARG A 191 20.11 -11.62 -2.88
N ASP A 192 20.16 -10.31 -2.70
CA ASP A 192 21.40 -9.52 -2.82
C ASP A 192 22.41 -9.92 -1.74
N VAL A 193 21.95 -10.13 -0.50
CA VAL A 193 22.78 -10.71 0.57
C VAL A 193 23.35 -12.07 0.17
N THR A 194 22.52 -12.92 -0.45
CA THR A 194 22.94 -14.25 -0.90
C THR A 194 23.99 -14.17 -2.01
N TYR A 195 23.80 -13.27 -2.99
CA TYR A 195 24.77 -13.05 -4.07
C TYR A 195 26.09 -12.48 -3.56
N PHE A 196 26.04 -11.53 -2.63
CA PHE A 196 27.24 -10.95 -2.03
C PHE A 196 28.06 -12.01 -1.27
N ILE A 197 27.40 -12.84 -0.45
CA ILE A 197 28.04 -13.98 0.22
C ILE A 197 28.60 -14.97 -0.81
N GLN A 198 27.85 -15.28 -1.87
CA GLN A 198 28.30 -16.18 -2.93
C GLN A 198 29.58 -15.67 -3.61
N GLN A 199 29.66 -14.37 -3.88
CA GLN A 199 30.86 -13.75 -4.45
C GLN A 199 32.06 -13.91 -3.52
N MET A 200 31.91 -13.56 -2.24
CA MET A 200 32.98 -13.73 -1.25
C MET A 200 33.48 -15.17 -1.13
N LEU A 201 32.55 -16.14 -1.15
CA LEU A 201 32.90 -17.56 -1.08
C LEU A 201 33.65 -18.02 -2.34
N ARG A 202 33.25 -17.56 -3.53
CA ARG A 202 33.93 -17.92 -4.79
C ARG A 202 35.35 -17.36 -4.88
N GLU A 203 35.58 -16.19 -4.32
CA GLU A 203 36.91 -15.56 -4.30
C GLU A 203 37.88 -16.27 -3.35
N ARG A 204 37.38 -16.86 -2.26
CA ARG A 204 38.21 -17.53 -1.23
C ARG A 204 38.29 -19.05 -1.39
N GLU A 205 37.21 -19.71 -1.75
CA GLU A 205 37.03 -21.16 -1.62
C GLU A 205 37.10 -21.88 -2.97
N LEU A 206 38.22 -22.56 -3.25
CA LEU A 206 38.47 -23.24 -4.53
C LEU A 206 37.63 -24.51 -4.73
N ASN A 207 37.14 -25.13 -3.66
CA ASN A 207 36.46 -26.42 -3.70
C ASN A 207 34.92 -26.32 -3.76
N LEU A 208 34.36 -25.11 -3.85
CA LEU A 208 32.93 -24.89 -3.90
C LEU A 208 32.36 -25.27 -5.28
N PRO A 209 31.44 -26.25 -5.38
CA PRO A 209 30.83 -26.60 -6.66
C PRO A 209 30.04 -25.43 -7.24
N ALA A 210 30.35 -25.03 -8.48
CA ALA A 210 29.75 -23.85 -9.12
C ALA A 210 28.21 -23.91 -9.16
N GLU A 211 27.65 -25.08 -9.47
CA GLU A 211 26.20 -25.32 -9.57
C GLU A 211 25.48 -25.20 -8.21
N GLN A 212 26.16 -25.50 -7.10
CA GLN A 212 25.59 -25.45 -5.75
C GLN A 212 25.96 -24.17 -5.00
N SER A 213 26.79 -23.31 -5.59
CA SER A 213 27.35 -22.14 -4.90
C SER A 213 26.29 -21.20 -4.33
N TYR A 214 25.15 -21.04 -5.01
CA TYR A 214 24.05 -20.20 -4.52
C TYR A 214 23.34 -20.83 -3.32
N GLU A 215 23.07 -22.14 -3.36
CA GLU A 215 22.41 -22.89 -2.27
C GLU A 215 23.28 -22.90 -1.00
N VAL A 216 24.60 -23.07 -1.17
CA VAL A 216 25.56 -23.00 -0.07
C VAL A 216 25.59 -21.60 0.54
N ALA A 217 25.68 -20.55 -0.28
CA ALA A 217 25.66 -19.16 0.20
C ALA A 217 24.38 -18.83 0.96
N LYS A 218 23.23 -19.31 0.47
CA LYS A 218 21.93 -19.15 1.14
C LYS A 218 21.88 -19.88 2.48
N THR A 219 22.39 -21.11 2.54
CA THR A 219 22.47 -21.87 3.80
C THR A 219 23.37 -21.16 4.80
N ILE A 220 24.50 -20.61 4.34
CA ILE A 220 25.42 -19.83 5.18
C ILE A 220 24.77 -18.56 5.71
N LYS A 221 24.03 -17.84 4.85
CA LYS A 221 23.21 -16.68 5.21
C LYS A 221 22.26 -17.00 6.36
N GLU A 222 21.49 -18.08 6.23
CA GLU A 222 20.42 -18.41 7.17
C GLU A 222 20.95 -19.00 8.49
N GLN A 223 22.08 -19.72 8.48
CA GLN A 223 22.60 -20.41 9.66
C GLN A 223 23.65 -19.62 10.45
N TYR A 224 24.51 -18.86 9.77
CA TYR A 224 25.71 -18.29 10.41
C TYR A 224 25.74 -16.76 10.46
N CYS A 225 24.92 -16.07 9.66
CA CYS A 225 25.03 -14.61 9.54
C CYS A 225 24.33 -13.85 10.67
N TYR A 226 24.88 -12.68 10.99
CA TYR A 226 24.39 -11.78 12.03
C TYR A 226 24.81 -10.34 11.74
N VAL A 227 24.09 -9.37 12.32
CA VAL A 227 24.46 -7.96 12.21
C VAL A 227 25.45 -7.60 13.34
N CYS A 228 26.58 -7.03 12.98
CA CYS A 228 27.58 -6.56 13.94
C CYS A 228 27.31 -5.09 14.34
N PRO A 229 27.77 -4.65 15.53
CA PRO A 229 27.65 -3.25 15.94
C PRO A 229 28.65 -2.32 15.25
N ASP A 230 29.84 -2.84 14.89
CA ASP A 230 30.97 -2.09 14.33
C ASP A 230 31.84 -3.05 13.53
N ILE A 231 32.02 -2.76 12.23
CA ILE A 231 32.70 -3.63 11.28
C ILE A 231 34.19 -3.79 11.62
N GLN A 232 34.87 -2.69 11.96
CA GLN A 232 36.32 -2.70 12.22
C GLN A 232 36.66 -3.52 13.46
N LYS A 233 35.87 -3.38 14.52
CA LYS A 233 36.02 -4.20 15.73
C LYS A 233 35.73 -5.68 15.47
N GLU A 234 34.77 -5.97 14.61
CA GLU A 234 34.45 -7.34 14.25
C GLU A 234 35.58 -7.98 13.43
N PHE A 235 36.20 -7.25 12.49
CA PHE A 235 37.43 -7.72 11.81
C PHE A 235 38.55 -8.03 12.79
N PHE A 236 38.89 -7.07 13.68
CA PHE A 236 39.97 -7.26 14.65
C PHE A 236 39.76 -8.50 15.53
N LYS A 237 38.50 -8.78 15.89
CA LYS A 237 38.11 -9.97 16.67
C LYS A 237 38.34 -11.27 15.91
N TYR A 238 38.05 -11.33 14.61
CA TYR A 238 38.34 -12.50 13.78
C TYR A 238 39.84 -12.66 13.52
N ASP A 239 40.57 -11.57 13.33
CA ASP A 239 42.02 -11.62 13.08
C ASP A 239 42.81 -12.02 14.34
N SER A 240 42.32 -11.63 15.52
CA SER A 240 42.93 -11.99 16.81
C SER A 240 42.68 -13.44 17.22
N ASP A 241 41.50 -14.00 16.91
CA ASP A 241 41.14 -15.38 17.26
C ASP A 241 40.35 -16.05 16.13
N TYR A 242 41.04 -16.25 15.02
CA TYR A 242 40.45 -16.80 13.80
C TYR A 242 39.82 -18.18 14.03
N SER A 243 40.48 -19.05 14.81
CA SER A 243 40.06 -20.44 15.02
C SER A 243 38.72 -20.59 15.75
N THR A 244 38.37 -19.65 16.65
CA THR A 244 37.13 -19.72 17.42
C THR A 244 35.91 -19.22 16.62
N TYR A 245 36.10 -18.16 15.84
CA TYR A 245 35.00 -17.47 15.14
C TYR A 245 34.71 -18.03 13.76
N MET A 246 35.72 -18.59 13.10
CA MET A 246 35.58 -19.35 11.87
C MET A 246 34.73 -20.60 12.12
N LYS A 247 33.81 -20.88 11.19
CA LYS A 247 33.02 -22.11 11.18
C LYS A 247 33.32 -22.88 9.91
N GLN A 248 32.97 -24.16 9.89
CA GLN A 248 33.05 -24.98 8.69
C GLN A 248 31.65 -25.43 8.31
N TYR A 249 31.27 -25.15 7.07
CA TYR A 249 30.12 -25.75 6.43
C TYR A 249 30.56 -27.02 5.71
N VAL A 250 29.81 -28.10 5.89
CA VAL A 250 30.04 -29.38 5.21
C VAL A 250 28.84 -29.68 4.34
N GLY A 251 29.06 -29.75 3.02
CA GLY A 251 28.06 -30.09 2.02
C GLY A 251 28.39 -31.38 1.29
N VAL A 252 27.45 -31.89 0.51
CA VAL A 252 27.67 -33.03 -0.40
C VAL A 252 27.46 -32.56 -1.82
N ASN A 253 28.40 -32.89 -2.71
CA ASN A 253 28.31 -32.51 -4.11
C ASN A 253 27.17 -33.29 -4.79
N ASN A 254 26.23 -32.60 -5.43
CA ASN A 254 25.06 -33.23 -6.03
C ASN A 254 25.42 -34.19 -7.18
N ILE A 255 26.53 -33.94 -7.89
CA ILE A 255 27.02 -34.75 -9.00
C ILE A 255 27.94 -35.86 -8.50
N THR A 256 29.03 -35.50 -7.82
CA THR A 256 30.08 -36.48 -7.44
C THR A 256 29.73 -37.29 -6.20
N LYS A 257 28.70 -36.88 -5.46
CA LYS A 257 28.28 -37.44 -4.16
C LYS A 257 29.38 -37.46 -3.08
N GLN A 258 30.47 -36.73 -3.30
CA GLN A 258 31.56 -36.57 -2.33
C GLN A 258 31.28 -35.38 -1.40
N PRO A 259 31.72 -35.44 -0.12
CA PRO A 259 31.63 -34.31 0.77
C PRO A 259 32.62 -33.22 0.37
N PHE A 260 32.20 -31.95 0.49
CA PHE A 260 33.08 -30.79 0.39
C PHE A 260 32.94 -29.94 1.66
N LYS A 261 34.02 -29.22 1.99
CA LYS A 261 34.06 -28.31 3.13
C LYS A 261 34.28 -26.90 2.62
N VAL A 262 33.61 -25.96 3.27
CA VAL A 262 33.70 -24.53 2.99
C VAL A 262 33.94 -23.85 4.33
N ASP A 263 35.03 -23.12 4.40
CA ASP A 263 35.31 -22.32 5.57
C ASP A 263 34.36 -21.11 5.59
N VAL A 264 33.85 -20.73 6.75
CA VAL A 264 32.85 -19.66 6.93
C VAL A 264 33.38 -18.60 7.89
N GLY A 265 33.65 -17.40 7.36
CA GLY A 265 34.40 -16.33 8.03
C GLY A 265 33.67 -14.99 8.04
N TYR A 266 34.28 -13.97 7.41
CA TYR A 266 33.83 -12.57 7.45
C TYR A 266 32.43 -12.34 6.85
N GLU A 267 32.02 -13.17 5.90
CA GLU A 267 30.69 -13.13 5.26
C GLU A 267 29.54 -13.23 6.27
N LYS A 268 29.80 -13.79 7.47
CA LYS A 268 28.83 -13.87 8.56
C LYS A 268 28.31 -12.50 8.99
N PHE A 269 29.19 -11.50 9.08
CA PHE A 269 28.77 -10.14 9.43
C PHE A 269 28.73 -9.19 8.23
N LEU A 270 29.56 -9.42 7.21
CA LEU A 270 29.54 -8.60 5.99
C LEU A 270 28.29 -8.82 5.14
N GLY A 271 27.75 -10.04 5.11
CA GLY A 271 26.53 -10.35 4.37
C GLY A 271 25.37 -9.42 4.73
N PRO A 272 24.93 -9.39 6.00
CA PRO A 272 23.87 -8.48 6.45
C PRO A 272 24.26 -7.00 6.50
N GLU A 273 25.56 -6.67 6.47
CA GLU A 273 26.03 -5.28 6.58
C GLU A 273 25.62 -4.43 5.37
N ILE A 274 25.34 -5.04 4.21
CA ILE A 274 24.89 -4.34 3.01
C ILE A 274 23.55 -3.60 3.19
N PHE A 275 22.77 -3.89 4.24
CA PHE A 275 21.60 -3.07 4.60
C PHE A 275 22.01 -1.69 5.18
N PHE A 276 23.17 -1.62 5.82
CA PHE A 276 23.68 -0.42 6.48
C PHE A 276 24.77 0.28 5.66
N HIS A 277 25.48 -0.46 4.80
CA HIS A 277 26.46 0.03 3.83
C HIS A 277 26.20 -0.60 2.45
N PRO A 278 25.15 -0.17 1.74
CA PRO A 278 24.75 -0.78 0.47
C PRO A 278 25.81 -0.69 -0.64
N GLU A 279 26.72 0.28 -0.54
CA GLU A 279 27.83 0.50 -1.46
C GLU A 279 28.77 -0.72 -1.61
N PHE A 280 28.72 -1.69 -0.68
CA PHE A 280 29.50 -2.91 -0.76
C PHE A 280 29.01 -3.87 -1.86
N ALA A 281 27.71 -3.84 -2.18
CA ALA A 281 27.09 -4.77 -3.14
C ALA A 281 26.40 -4.06 -4.30
N ASN A 282 26.00 -2.80 -4.13
CA ASN A 282 25.28 -2.03 -5.14
C ASN A 282 25.97 -0.67 -5.38
N PRO A 283 26.64 -0.46 -6.53
CA PRO A 283 27.33 0.80 -6.81
C PRO A 283 26.37 1.98 -7.03
N ASP A 284 25.12 1.70 -7.42
CA ASP A 284 24.12 2.73 -7.75
C ASP A 284 23.33 3.19 -6.52
N PHE A 285 23.45 2.50 -5.39
CA PHE A 285 22.70 2.79 -4.17
C PHE A 285 23.62 2.80 -2.94
N THR A 286 23.67 3.93 -2.23
CA THR A 286 24.61 4.14 -1.11
C THR A 286 23.93 4.56 0.19
N THR A 287 22.62 4.81 0.18
CA THR A 287 21.89 5.29 1.36
C THR A 287 21.57 4.15 2.31
N SER A 288 21.99 4.24 3.56
CA SER A 288 21.75 3.18 4.54
C SER A 288 20.25 2.97 4.82
N LEU A 289 19.87 1.78 5.29
CA LEU A 289 18.51 1.51 5.75
C LEU A 289 18.08 2.49 6.86
N SER A 290 18.98 2.83 7.78
CA SER A 290 18.71 3.78 8.87
C SER A 290 18.38 5.19 8.37
N GLU A 291 19.13 5.70 7.38
CA GLU A 291 18.85 7.00 6.77
C GLU A 291 17.59 6.97 5.93
N THR A 292 17.33 5.86 5.24
CA THR A 292 16.10 5.67 4.47
C THR A 292 14.88 5.73 5.38
N VAL A 293 14.91 5.01 6.51
CA VAL A 293 13.86 5.04 7.55
C VAL A 293 13.62 6.45 8.06
N ASP A 294 14.69 7.16 8.43
CA ASP A 294 14.59 8.53 8.89
C ASP A 294 14.00 9.47 7.82
N SER A 295 14.47 9.36 6.58
CA SER A 295 14.00 10.14 5.44
C SER A 295 12.51 9.92 5.14
N VAL A 296 12.03 8.67 5.20
CA VAL A 296 10.61 8.31 5.05
C VAL A 296 9.78 9.01 6.12
N ILE A 297 10.18 8.91 7.38
CA ILE A 297 9.44 9.53 8.49
C ILE A 297 9.46 11.06 8.36
N GLN A 298 10.58 11.66 7.94
CA GLN A 298 10.68 13.10 7.73
C GLN A 298 9.87 13.62 6.53
N GLN A 299 9.53 12.77 5.56
CA GLN A 299 8.62 13.13 4.45
C GLN A 299 7.14 13.06 4.86
N CYS A 300 6.81 12.29 5.90
CA CYS A 300 5.44 12.17 6.41
C CYS A 300 4.94 13.48 7.06
N PRO A 301 3.61 13.66 7.21
CA PRO A 301 3.02 14.75 7.99
C PRO A 301 3.59 14.84 9.41
N ILE A 302 3.72 16.07 9.95
CA ILE A 302 4.49 16.35 11.17
C ILE A 302 3.88 15.69 12.42
N ASP A 303 2.55 15.64 12.48
CA ASP A 303 1.73 15.08 13.55
C ASP A 303 1.97 13.58 13.77
N VAL A 304 2.18 12.80 12.71
CA VAL A 304 2.37 11.35 12.80
C VAL A 304 3.82 10.92 13.05
N ARG A 305 4.82 11.79 12.81
CA ARG A 305 6.25 11.39 12.80
C ARG A 305 6.72 10.75 14.09
N ARG A 306 6.30 11.28 15.25
CA ARG A 306 6.70 10.74 16.55
C ARG A 306 6.18 9.32 16.74
N SER A 307 4.91 9.09 16.42
CA SER A 307 4.29 7.76 16.46
C SER A 307 4.97 6.78 15.50
N LEU A 308 5.44 7.24 14.33
CA LEU A 308 6.20 6.40 13.40
C LEU A 308 7.57 6.00 13.96
N TYR A 309 8.31 6.90 14.63
CA TYR A 309 9.58 6.56 15.28
C TYR A 309 9.41 5.60 16.48
N GLU A 310 8.33 5.78 17.25
CA GLU A 310 8.00 4.95 18.42
C GLU A 310 7.47 3.56 18.04
N ASN A 311 7.12 3.35 16.76
CA ASN A 311 6.55 2.12 16.27
C ASN A 311 7.12 1.70 14.91
N ILE A 312 8.40 1.30 14.89
CA ILE A 312 9.03 0.73 13.69
C ILE A 312 8.91 -0.81 13.77
N VAL A 313 8.08 -1.43 12.94
CA VAL A 313 7.84 -2.88 12.92
C VAL A 313 8.65 -3.55 11.84
N LEU A 314 9.34 -4.65 12.19
CA LEU A 314 10.07 -5.48 11.25
C LEU A 314 9.18 -6.60 10.69
N SER A 315 9.25 -6.81 9.38
CA SER A 315 8.58 -7.89 8.63
C SER A 315 9.54 -8.53 7.63
N GLY A 316 9.34 -9.82 7.36
CA GLY A 316 10.03 -10.55 6.31
C GLY A 316 11.31 -11.24 6.77
N GLY A 317 11.66 -12.32 6.08
CA GLY A 317 12.76 -13.22 6.48
C GLY A 317 14.13 -12.55 6.55
N SER A 318 14.40 -11.52 5.75
CA SER A 318 15.70 -10.84 5.72
C SER A 318 15.88 -9.86 6.88
N THR A 319 14.84 -9.59 7.67
CA THR A 319 14.96 -8.84 8.93
C THR A 319 15.30 -9.73 10.14
N MET A 320 15.32 -11.06 9.95
CA MET A 320 15.53 -12.05 11.03
C MET A 320 16.99 -12.20 11.48
N PHE A 321 17.94 -11.47 10.88
CA PHE A 321 19.33 -11.54 11.30
C PHE A 321 19.47 -11.14 12.78
N ASN A 322 20.33 -11.87 13.49
CA ASN A 322 20.62 -11.56 14.89
C ASN A 322 21.13 -10.11 15.00
N HIS A 323 20.58 -9.38 15.97
CA HIS A 323 20.89 -7.98 16.26
C HIS A 323 20.46 -6.94 15.21
N PHE A 324 19.74 -7.33 14.16
CA PHE A 324 19.23 -6.40 13.14
C PHE A 324 18.41 -5.25 13.73
N SER A 325 17.41 -5.56 14.57
CA SER A 325 16.57 -4.55 15.24
C SER A 325 17.37 -3.59 16.12
N LYS A 326 18.32 -4.11 16.90
CA LYS A 326 19.16 -3.31 17.81
C LYS A 326 20.07 -2.36 17.04
N ARG A 327 20.68 -2.83 15.95
CA ARG A 327 21.52 -2.01 15.06
C ARG A 327 20.69 -0.88 14.44
N LEU A 328 19.55 -1.23 13.87
CA LEU A 328 18.65 -0.27 13.24
C LEU A 328 18.16 0.80 14.22
N GLN A 329 17.69 0.40 15.40
CA GLN A 329 17.22 1.35 16.43
C GLN A 329 18.33 2.31 16.85
N ARG A 330 19.53 1.80 17.10
CA ARG A 330 20.70 2.59 17.49
C ARG A 330 21.06 3.62 16.42
N ASP A 331 21.10 3.21 15.17
CA ASP A 331 21.56 4.05 14.07
C ASP A 331 20.49 5.10 13.70
N VAL A 332 19.21 4.73 13.64
CA VAL A 332 18.09 5.69 13.46
C VAL A 332 18.05 6.69 14.61
N LYS A 333 18.22 6.24 15.87
CA LYS A 333 18.29 7.13 17.02
C LYS A 333 19.46 8.11 16.92
N ARG A 334 20.63 7.64 16.49
CA ARG A 334 21.82 8.49 16.28
C ARG A 334 21.54 9.59 15.24
N VAL A 335 20.96 9.24 14.10
CA VAL A 335 20.59 10.20 13.04
C VAL A 335 19.62 11.25 13.57
N SER A 336 18.58 10.81 14.28
CA SER A 336 17.57 11.70 14.86
C SER A 336 18.16 12.63 15.93
N ASP A 337 18.93 12.09 16.88
CA ASP A 337 19.55 12.86 17.96
C ASP A 337 20.56 13.90 17.40
N GLN A 338 21.34 13.53 16.38
CA GLN A 338 22.26 14.46 15.70
C GLN A 338 21.50 15.65 15.06
N ARG A 339 20.38 15.40 14.40
CA ARG A 339 19.53 16.45 13.82
C ARG A 339 18.94 17.38 14.89
N LEU A 340 18.53 16.83 16.03
CA LEU A 340 18.01 17.60 17.15
C LEU A 340 19.10 18.48 17.79
N LEU A 341 20.31 17.92 18.00
CA LEU A 341 21.47 18.65 18.50
C LEU A 341 21.85 19.83 17.60
N LEU A 342 21.86 19.63 16.27
CA LEU A 342 22.14 20.69 15.32
C LEU A 342 21.12 21.83 15.43
N SER A 343 19.85 21.49 15.62
CA SER A 343 18.76 22.46 15.76
C SER A 343 18.89 23.29 17.05
N GLU A 344 19.28 22.66 18.16
CA GLU A 344 19.56 23.33 19.45
C GLU A 344 20.75 24.30 19.32
N GLN A 345 21.84 23.86 18.68
CA GLN A 345 23.03 24.67 18.42
C GLN A 345 22.72 25.90 17.54
N LEU A 346 22.01 25.70 16.42
CA LEU A 346 21.64 26.78 15.51
C LEU A 346 20.67 27.80 16.14
N SER A 347 19.87 27.35 17.11
CA SER A 347 18.95 28.22 17.86
C SER A 347 19.64 29.00 18.99
N GLY A 348 20.94 28.82 19.21
CA GLY A 348 21.67 29.41 20.35
C GLY A 348 21.10 28.96 21.70
N ASN A 349 20.69 27.68 21.80
CA ASN A 349 20.04 27.08 22.98
C ASN A 349 18.70 27.73 23.40
N ARG A 350 18.07 28.53 22.52
CA ARG A 350 16.77 29.16 22.80
C ARG A 350 15.59 28.19 22.65
N VAL A 351 15.75 27.19 21.79
CA VAL A 351 14.72 26.17 21.51
C VAL A 351 15.32 24.81 21.82
N LYS A 352 14.74 24.12 22.79
CA LYS A 352 15.13 22.75 23.16
C LYS A 352 14.08 21.77 22.65
N PRO A 353 14.32 21.05 21.55
CA PRO A 353 13.36 20.11 21.03
C PRO A 353 13.20 18.92 21.98
N LYS A 354 11.96 18.45 22.17
CA LYS A 354 11.70 17.23 22.94
C LYS A 354 12.40 16.05 22.26
N PRO A 355 13.16 15.21 22.98
CA PRO A 355 13.78 14.00 22.44
C PRO A 355 12.77 13.14 21.66
N ILE A 356 13.26 12.46 20.62
CA ILE A 356 12.47 11.51 19.85
C ILE A 356 12.82 10.12 20.35
N ASP A 357 11.79 9.42 20.81
CA ASP A 357 11.92 8.02 21.21
C ASP A 357 11.83 7.16 19.95
N VAL A 358 12.86 6.34 19.74
CA VAL A 358 12.96 5.43 18.59
C VAL A 358 12.88 4.02 19.11
N ASN A 359 11.91 3.26 18.61
CA ASN A 359 11.64 1.91 19.05
C ASN A 359 11.40 0.98 17.86
N VAL A 360 12.32 0.02 17.68
CA VAL A 360 12.25 -0.99 16.63
C VAL A 360 11.78 -2.31 17.22
N ILE A 361 10.67 -2.81 16.71
CA ILE A 361 9.96 -3.96 17.24
C ILE A 361 10.36 -5.19 16.44
N SER A 362 11.00 -6.11 17.16
CA SER A 362 11.19 -7.48 16.70
C SER A 362 10.26 -8.39 17.49
N HIS A 363 9.68 -9.37 16.81
CA HIS A 363 8.67 -10.28 17.37
C HIS A 363 8.85 -11.68 16.78
N LYS A 364 8.29 -12.69 17.45
CA LYS A 364 8.51 -14.11 17.06
C LYS A 364 7.94 -14.45 15.68
N MET A 365 6.86 -13.79 15.28
CA MET A 365 6.17 -14.04 14.01
C MET A 365 6.78 -13.28 12.82
N GLN A 366 7.88 -12.56 13.02
CA GLN A 366 8.50 -11.65 12.04
C GLN A 366 8.78 -12.30 10.67
N ARG A 367 9.16 -13.59 10.64
CA ARG A 367 9.43 -14.33 9.41
C ARG A 367 8.23 -14.40 8.46
N TYR A 368 7.03 -14.48 9.02
CA TYR A 368 5.76 -14.62 8.29
C TYR A 368 4.71 -13.63 8.82
N ALA A 369 5.14 -12.45 9.27
CA ALA A 369 4.30 -11.48 9.95
C ALA A 369 3.06 -11.10 9.13
N VAL A 370 3.23 -10.89 7.83
CA VAL A 370 2.14 -10.65 6.89
C VAL A 370 1.10 -11.77 6.94
N TRP A 371 1.53 -13.02 6.75
CA TRP A 371 0.63 -14.17 6.76
C TRP A 371 -0.06 -14.34 8.12
N PHE A 372 0.67 -14.16 9.22
CA PHE A 372 0.15 -14.26 10.57
C PHE A 372 -0.90 -13.18 10.87
N GLY A 373 -0.63 -11.93 10.49
CA GLY A 373 -1.61 -10.84 10.58
C GLY A 373 -2.86 -11.11 9.74
N GLY A 374 -2.70 -11.70 8.55
CA GLY A 374 -3.80 -12.17 7.71
C GLY A 374 -4.61 -13.29 8.37
N SER A 375 -3.95 -14.28 8.97
CA SER A 375 -4.60 -15.37 9.71
C SER A 375 -5.39 -14.86 10.91
N MET A 376 -4.83 -13.90 11.66
CA MET A 376 -5.54 -13.24 12.76
C MET A 376 -6.77 -12.48 12.26
N LEU A 377 -6.60 -11.62 11.25
CA LEU A 377 -7.69 -10.81 10.69
C LEU A 377 -8.81 -11.70 10.15
N ALA A 378 -8.47 -12.70 9.34
CA ALA A 378 -9.43 -13.60 8.71
C ALA A 378 -10.13 -14.55 9.69
N SER A 379 -9.67 -14.62 10.95
CA SER A 379 -10.36 -15.35 12.03
C SER A 379 -11.46 -14.52 12.70
N THR A 380 -11.54 -13.22 12.42
CA THR A 380 -12.51 -12.32 13.04
C THR A 380 -13.85 -12.33 12.30
N PRO A 381 -14.99 -12.13 12.99
CA PRO A 381 -16.28 -11.96 12.33
C PRO A 381 -16.31 -10.77 11.35
N GLU A 382 -15.58 -9.71 11.65
CA GLU A 382 -15.51 -8.47 10.86
C GLU A 382 -14.91 -8.72 9.47
N PHE A 383 -13.96 -9.66 9.34
CA PHE A 383 -13.39 -10.04 8.05
C PHE A 383 -14.45 -10.42 7.02
N TYR A 384 -15.46 -11.20 7.44
CA TYR A 384 -16.52 -11.65 6.54
C TYR A 384 -17.51 -10.55 6.15
N GLN A 385 -17.49 -9.41 6.86
CA GLN A 385 -18.30 -8.23 6.52
C GLN A 385 -17.59 -7.32 5.51
N VAL A 386 -16.25 -7.32 5.51
CA VAL A 386 -15.43 -6.46 4.64
C VAL A 386 -14.92 -7.18 3.40
N ALA A 387 -14.94 -8.52 3.38
CA ALA A 387 -14.61 -9.31 2.19
C ALA A 387 -15.70 -9.14 1.12
N HIS A 388 -15.27 -8.94 -0.13
CA HIS A 388 -16.17 -8.83 -1.27
C HIS A 388 -16.76 -10.19 -1.60
N THR A 389 -18.07 -10.28 -1.83
CA THR A 389 -18.72 -11.55 -2.17
C THR A 389 -18.76 -11.78 -3.68
N LYS A 390 -18.90 -13.05 -4.08
CA LYS A 390 -19.10 -13.41 -5.49
C LYS A 390 -20.36 -12.78 -6.08
N GLU A 391 -21.43 -12.70 -5.29
CA GLU A 391 -22.68 -12.06 -5.70
C GLU A 391 -22.46 -10.60 -6.05
N GLU A 392 -21.75 -9.87 -5.17
CA GLU A 392 -21.39 -8.48 -5.43
C GLU A 392 -20.48 -8.33 -6.67
N TYR A 393 -19.55 -9.26 -6.89
CA TYR A 393 -18.68 -9.29 -8.07
C TYR A 393 -19.48 -9.47 -9.36
N MET A 394 -20.44 -10.40 -9.37
CA MET A 394 -21.28 -10.64 -10.54
C MET A 394 -22.22 -9.46 -10.84
N GLU A 395 -22.65 -8.71 -9.83
CA GLU A 395 -23.50 -7.53 -10.00
C GLU A 395 -22.73 -6.28 -10.48
N LYS A 396 -21.54 -6.05 -9.94
CA LYS A 396 -20.79 -4.78 -10.12
C LYS A 396 -19.56 -4.92 -11.04
N GLY A 397 -19.13 -6.15 -11.34
CA GLY A 397 -17.95 -6.48 -12.14
C GLY A 397 -16.62 -6.34 -11.38
N ALA A 398 -15.51 -6.66 -12.06
CA ALA A 398 -14.16 -6.73 -11.49
C ALA A 398 -13.64 -5.42 -10.85
N LYS A 399 -14.23 -4.27 -11.22
CA LYS A 399 -13.89 -2.96 -10.67
C LYS A 399 -14.14 -2.80 -9.17
N MET A 400 -14.87 -3.74 -8.54
CA MET A 400 -15.12 -3.71 -7.10
C MET A 400 -13.88 -3.73 -6.22
N SER A 401 -12.77 -4.32 -6.66
CA SER A 401 -11.56 -4.53 -5.85
C SER A 401 -10.79 -3.25 -5.52
N LEU A 402 -11.33 -2.09 -5.89
CA LEU A 402 -10.69 -0.77 -5.86
C LEU A 402 -11.38 0.25 -4.97
N GLU A 403 -12.47 -0.12 -4.33
CA GLU A 403 -13.53 0.84 -4.14
C GLU A 403 -13.80 1.18 -2.68
N LEU A 404 -13.71 2.48 -2.38
CA LEU A 404 -14.41 3.07 -1.24
C LEU A 404 -15.89 2.61 -1.26
N PRO A 405 -16.50 2.37 -0.09
CA PRO A 405 -17.81 1.72 0.01
C PRO A 405 -18.90 2.47 -0.79
N VAL A 406 -19.72 1.69 -1.50
CA VAL A 406 -20.87 2.18 -2.29
C VAL A 406 -21.81 2.98 -1.39
N ARG A 407 -22.10 4.24 -1.77
CA ARG A 407 -23.07 5.09 -1.05
C ARG A 407 -24.46 4.88 -1.61
N ARG A 408 -25.26 4.04 -0.95
CA ARG A 408 -26.65 3.80 -1.30
C ARG A 408 -27.56 4.94 -0.83
N TYR A 409 -28.58 5.31 -1.62
CA TYR A 409 -29.58 6.30 -1.24
C TYR A 409 -31.01 5.80 -1.46
N ASP A 410 -31.94 6.23 -0.61
CA ASP A 410 -33.35 5.90 -0.82
C ASP A 410 -33.88 6.60 -2.09
N LYS A 411 -34.29 5.79 -3.06
CA LYS A 411 -34.88 6.24 -4.33
C LYS A 411 -36.12 7.12 -4.11
N SER A 412 -36.82 6.97 -2.98
CA SER A 412 -37.96 7.82 -2.61
C SER A 412 -37.55 9.27 -2.33
N LEU A 413 -36.32 9.50 -1.87
CA LEU A 413 -35.81 10.79 -1.43
C LEU A 413 -35.06 11.55 -2.53
N PHE A 414 -34.79 10.93 -3.68
CA PHE A 414 -34.02 11.53 -4.76
C PHE A 414 -34.82 11.56 -6.08
N VAL A 415 -34.52 12.54 -6.92
CA VAL A 415 -35.05 12.70 -8.27
C VAL A 415 -33.90 12.57 -9.25
N GLN A 416 -34.03 11.67 -10.23
CA GLN A 416 -33.08 11.52 -11.33
C GLN A 416 -33.66 12.14 -12.61
N THR A 417 -32.96 13.12 -13.19
CA THR A 417 -33.44 13.79 -14.42
C THR A 417 -33.24 12.89 -15.64
N GLN A 418 -34.25 12.72 -16.50
CA GLN A 418 -34.22 11.74 -17.60
C GLN A 418 -33.14 12.00 -18.67
N GLN A 419 -32.92 13.26 -19.07
CA GLN A 419 -31.98 13.59 -20.15
C GLN A 419 -30.54 13.77 -19.67
N LEU A 420 -30.37 14.49 -18.55
CA LEU A 420 -29.04 14.87 -18.04
C LEU A 420 -28.56 14.01 -16.88
N GLN A 421 -29.37 13.04 -16.44
CA GLN A 421 -29.07 12.05 -15.41
C GLN A 421 -28.71 12.60 -14.01
N ASN A 422 -28.85 13.90 -13.76
CA ASN A 422 -28.63 14.53 -12.45
C ASN A 422 -29.42 13.84 -11.33
N LYS A 423 -28.79 13.62 -10.17
CA LYS A 423 -29.35 12.99 -8.97
C LYS A 423 -29.54 14.05 -7.88
N ILE A 424 -30.78 14.44 -7.61
CA ILE A 424 -31.10 15.59 -6.75
C ILE A 424 -31.94 15.14 -5.56
N SER A 425 -31.49 15.38 -4.34
CA SER A 425 -32.29 15.14 -3.13
C SER A 425 -33.53 16.05 -3.11
N LYS A 426 -34.68 15.49 -2.75
CA LYS A 426 -35.95 16.20 -2.53
C LYS A 426 -35.92 17.11 -1.31
N GLN A 427 -34.95 16.92 -0.41
CA GLN A 427 -34.77 17.73 0.80
C GLN A 427 -34.01 19.05 0.53
N ASN A 428 -33.64 19.31 -0.73
CA ASN A 428 -32.88 20.49 -1.10
C ASN A 428 -33.71 21.76 -1.14
N ARG A 429 -33.06 22.88 -0.78
CA ARG A 429 -33.67 24.20 -0.76
C ARG A 429 -33.25 24.97 -2.00
N VAL A 430 -33.98 24.76 -3.09
CA VAL A 430 -33.75 25.42 -4.37
C VAL A 430 -34.67 26.63 -4.49
N GLN A 431 -34.10 27.84 -4.57
CA GLN A 431 -34.83 29.09 -4.75
C GLN A 431 -34.53 29.69 -6.11
N GLY A 432 -35.54 30.20 -6.83
CA GLY A 432 -35.36 30.77 -8.17
C GLY A 432 -34.89 29.74 -9.21
N SER A 433 -35.56 28.59 -9.29
CA SER A 433 -35.20 27.47 -10.18
C SER A 433 -35.01 27.85 -11.65
N GLN A 434 -35.74 28.86 -12.15
CA GLN A 434 -35.62 29.37 -13.52
C GLN A 434 -34.23 29.95 -13.85
N ALA A 435 -33.46 30.33 -12.83
CA ALA A 435 -32.13 30.88 -12.96
C ALA A 435 -31.03 29.87 -12.59
N ILE A 436 -31.37 28.59 -12.42
CA ILE A 436 -30.43 27.52 -12.05
C ILE A 436 -30.28 26.55 -13.23
N SER A 437 -29.06 26.37 -13.71
CA SER A 437 -28.74 25.42 -14.77
C SER A 437 -27.73 24.38 -14.31
N LEU A 438 -28.05 23.09 -14.50
CA LEU A 438 -27.18 21.95 -14.18
C LEU A 438 -26.78 21.25 -15.49
N GLY A 439 -25.49 21.09 -15.75
CA GLY A 439 -24.96 20.63 -17.03
C GLY A 439 -25.10 19.12 -17.31
N GLY A 440 -25.12 18.28 -16.27
CA GLY A 440 -25.34 16.82 -16.40
C GLY A 440 -24.51 15.98 -15.43
N ASN A 441 -25.02 14.82 -15.04
CA ASN A 441 -24.40 13.94 -14.03
C ASN A 441 -24.05 14.68 -12.72
N VAL A 442 -24.85 15.66 -12.33
CA VAL A 442 -24.67 16.41 -11.09
C VAL A 442 -25.37 15.69 -9.95
N THR A 443 -24.71 15.55 -8.81
CA THR A 443 -25.33 15.03 -7.58
C THR A 443 -25.45 16.13 -6.53
N LEU A 444 -26.68 16.37 -6.08
CA LEU A 444 -26.98 17.26 -4.95
C LEU A 444 -27.48 16.41 -3.78
N MET A 445 -26.66 16.27 -2.75
CA MET A 445 -27.00 15.57 -1.51
C MET A 445 -28.04 16.34 -0.70
N GLU A 446 -28.42 15.85 0.48
CA GLU A 446 -29.48 16.40 1.32
C GLU A 446 -29.15 17.81 1.85
N ASN A 447 -30.19 18.63 2.04
CA ASN A 447 -30.11 20.00 2.59
C ASN A 447 -29.20 20.97 1.81
N VAL A 448 -28.85 20.64 0.56
CA VAL A 448 -28.12 21.58 -0.30
C VAL A 448 -29.03 22.77 -0.60
N THR A 449 -28.51 23.98 -0.39
CA THR A 449 -29.22 25.23 -0.65
C THR A 449 -28.62 25.90 -1.89
N VAL A 450 -29.45 26.13 -2.91
CA VAL A 450 -29.05 26.82 -4.14
C VAL A 450 -29.92 28.06 -4.35
N ARG A 451 -29.31 29.24 -4.29
CA ARG A 451 -29.99 30.56 -4.32
C ARG A 451 -30.00 31.20 -5.71
N GLY A 452 -30.75 30.63 -6.64
CA GLY A 452 -30.98 31.20 -7.98
C GLY A 452 -31.90 32.44 -7.98
N ASP A 453 -32.61 32.70 -6.88
CA ASP A 453 -33.44 33.90 -6.67
C ASP A 453 -32.64 35.20 -6.60
N LEU A 454 -31.35 35.10 -6.28
CA LEU A 454 -30.45 36.26 -6.17
C LEU A 454 -29.79 36.62 -7.50
N CYS A 455 -29.39 35.63 -8.28
CA CYS A 455 -28.80 35.75 -9.62
C CYS A 455 -28.63 34.33 -10.21
N THR A 456 -28.22 34.24 -11.47
CA THR A 456 -28.01 32.98 -12.17
C THR A 456 -26.95 32.09 -11.48
N VAL A 457 -27.26 30.82 -11.31
CA VAL A 457 -26.35 29.78 -10.80
C VAL A 457 -26.16 28.71 -11.87
N GLN A 458 -24.91 28.53 -12.32
CA GLN A 458 -24.57 27.52 -13.32
C GLN A 458 -23.64 26.48 -12.69
N VAL A 459 -23.97 25.20 -12.87
CA VAL A 459 -23.15 24.06 -12.42
C VAL A 459 -22.84 23.18 -13.62
N GLY A 460 -21.56 22.93 -13.87
CA GLY A 460 -21.09 22.08 -14.95
C GLY A 460 -21.34 20.59 -14.70
N ASN A 461 -20.77 19.77 -15.57
CA ASN A 461 -21.02 18.32 -15.60
C ASN A 461 -20.20 17.59 -14.52
N PHE A 462 -20.71 16.45 -14.03
CA PHE A 462 -20.02 15.60 -13.04
C PHE A 462 -19.65 16.34 -11.74
N CYS A 463 -20.52 17.25 -11.29
CA CYS A 463 -20.31 17.95 -10.02
C CYS A 463 -20.98 17.23 -8.86
N PHE A 464 -20.37 17.26 -7.69
CA PHE A 464 -20.87 16.63 -6.48
C PHE A 464 -20.92 17.63 -5.33
N LEU A 465 -22.13 17.94 -4.83
CA LEU A 465 -22.35 18.83 -3.70
C LEU A 465 -22.87 18.01 -2.52
N GLU A 466 -22.09 17.93 -1.44
CA GLU A 466 -22.41 17.19 -0.23
C GLU A 466 -23.44 17.90 0.68
N LYS A 467 -23.77 17.23 1.79
CA LYS A 467 -24.83 17.65 2.70
C LYS A 467 -24.60 19.07 3.22
N ASN A 468 -25.69 19.83 3.35
CA ASN A 468 -25.69 21.20 3.88
C ASN A 468 -24.86 22.23 3.08
N VAL A 469 -24.39 21.91 1.88
CA VAL A 469 -23.67 22.88 1.04
C VAL A 469 -24.58 24.04 0.66
N VAL A 470 -24.08 25.27 0.77
CA VAL A 470 -24.79 26.49 0.38
C VAL A 470 -24.11 27.13 -0.82
N VAL A 471 -24.76 27.12 -1.97
CA VAL A 471 -24.34 27.87 -3.16
C VAL A 471 -25.20 29.11 -3.30
N ARG A 472 -24.57 30.29 -3.18
CA ARG A 472 -25.26 31.56 -3.35
C ARG A 472 -24.45 32.54 -4.21
N PRO A 473 -25.10 33.28 -5.12
CA PRO A 473 -24.49 34.41 -5.81
C PRO A 473 -23.78 35.38 -4.85
N GLY A 474 -22.55 35.76 -5.20
CA GLY A 474 -21.81 36.81 -4.49
C GLY A 474 -22.51 38.17 -4.65
N ARG A 475 -22.35 39.07 -3.68
CA ARG A 475 -22.90 40.44 -3.74
C ARG A 475 -21.80 41.47 -3.56
N LYS A 476 -21.98 42.65 -4.16
CA LYS A 476 -21.11 43.81 -3.93
C LYS A 476 -21.96 45.07 -3.79
N ASN A 477 -21.60 45.91 -2.83
CA ASN A 477 -22.30 47.15 -2.55
C ASN A 477 -21.73 48.26 -3.45
N PHE A 478 -22.60 48.89 -4.24
CA PHE A 478 -22.26 50.09 -5.02
C PHE A 478 -23.05 51.29 -4.49
N LYS A 479 -22.65 52.52 -4.86
CA LYS A 479 -23.28 53.77 -4.39
C LYS A 479 -24.78 53.90 -4.70
N GLY A 480 -25.37 52.98 -5.46
CA GLY A 480 -26.80 52.97 -5.83
C GLY A 480 -27.56 51.67 -5.51
N GLY A 481 -26.98 50.73 -4.75
CA GLY A 481 -27.66 49.48 -4.37
C GLY A 481 -26.74 48.27 -4.22
N ILE A 482 -27.34 47.10 -3.97
CA ILE A 482 -26.66 45.81 -3.86
C ILE A 482 -26.81 45.08 -5.19
N ASN A 483 -25.68 44.79 -5.86
CA ASN A 483 -25.67 43.97 -7.06
C ASN A 483 -25.22 42.55 -6.71
N HIS A 484 -25.93 41.54 -7.23
CA HIS A 484 -25.54 40.14 -7.17
C HIS A 484 -24.87 39.73 -8.49
N PHE A 485 -23.82 38.92 -8.40
CA PHE A 485 -23.09 38.39 -9.55
C PHE A 485 -23.43 36.93 -9.78
N PRO A 486 -23.58 36.49 -11.04
CA PRO A 486 -23.83 35.10 -11.34
C PRO A 486 -22.65 34.25 -10.86
N ILE A 487 -22.95 33.04 -10.40
CA ILE A 487 -21.94 32.05 -10.01
C ILE A 487 -21.85 30.98 -11.10
N ARG A 488 -20.62 30.72 -11.56
CA ARG A 488 -20.31 29.64 -12.50
C ARG A 488 -19.40 28.62 -11.84
N ILE A 489 -19.90 27.39 -11.70
CA ILE A 489 -19.15 26.22 -11.26
C ILE A 489 -18.83 25.38 -12.50
N GLY A 490 -17.55 25.12 -12.73
CA GLY A 490 -17.04 24.36 -13.87
C GLY A 490 -17.40 22.88 -13.84
N HIS A 491 -16.73 22.08 -14.66
CA HIS A 491 -16.93 20.64 -14.74
C HIS A 491 -16.11 19.92 -13.66
N ARG A 492 -16.61 18.78 -13.16
CA ARG A 492 -15.90 17.88 -12.25
C ARG A 492 -15.45 18.58 -10.96
N VAL A 493 -16.39 19.29 -10.34
CA VAL A 493 -16.17 20.00 -9.08
C VAL A 493 -16.78 19.22 -7.92
N VAL A 494 -16.03 19.05 -6.84
CA VAL A 494 -16.51 18.43 -5.59
C VAL A 494 -16.56 19.49 -4.50
N ILE A 495 -17.70 19.63 -3.85
CA ILE A 495 -17.89 20.52 -2.69
C ILE A 495 -18.37 19.66 -1.53
N LYS A 496 -17.55 19.56 -0.49
CA LYS A 496 -17.80 18.72 0.68
C LYS A 496 -18.75 19.41 1.67
N GLU A 497 -19.20 18.64 2.65
CA GLU A 497 -20.25 19.04 3.61
C GLU A 497 -19.99 20.36 4.35
N ASP A 498 -21.08 21.03 4.69
CA ASP A 498 -21.12 22.27 5.49
C ASP A 498 -20.36 23.47 4.88
N SER A 499 -19.99 23.39 3.60
CA SER A 499 -19.27 24.45 2.89
C SER A 499 -20.21 25.49 2.27
N VAL A 500 -19.79 26.76 2.33
CA VAL A 500 -20.53 27.92 1.81
C VAL A 500 -19.78 28.56 0.66
N VAL A 501 -20.39 28.60 -0.51
CA VAL A 501 -19.80 29.11 -1.74
C VAL A 501 -20.47 30.40 -2.17
N SER A 502 -19.73 31.51 -2.13
CA SER A 502 -20.17 32.84 -2.60
C SER A 502 -19.29 33.43 -3.72
N ALA A 503 -18.62 32.55 -4.48
CA ALA A 503 -17.73 32.90 -5.60
C ALA A 503 -18.48 33.44 -6.82
N VAL A 504 -17.77 34.15 -7.70
CA VAL A 504 -18.24 34.43 -9.07
C VAL A 504 -17.92 33.25 -9.99
N GLU A 505 -16.75 32.64 -9.80
CA GLU A 505 -16.24 31.59 -10.69
C GLU A 505 -15.49 30.54 -9.90
N ILE A 506 -15.84 29.28 -10.14
CA ILE A 506 -15.09 28.09 -9.77
C ILE A 506 -14.77 27.35 -11.07
N GLY A 507 -13.48 27.14 -11.32
CA GLY A 507 -12.97 26.43 -12.49
C GLY A 507 -13.34 24.95 -12.53
N CYS A 508 -12.77 24.24 -13.48
CA CYS A 508 -12.94 22.80 -13.63
C CYS A 508 -11.96 22.01 -12.74
N TYR A 509 -12.30 20.77 -12.38
CA TYR A 509 -11.44 19.88 -11.60
C TYR A 509 -11.05 20.46 -10.24
N VAL A 510 -11.98 21.19 -9.59
CA VAL A 510 -11.73 21.83 -8.31
C VAL A 510 -12.28 20.96 -7.18
N TYR A 511 -11.49 20.78 -6.12
CA TYR A 511 -11.91 20.14 -4.88
C TYR A 511 -12.04 21.19 -3.77
N ILE A 512 -13.22 21.25 -3.14
CA ILE A 512 -13.51 22.12 -2.00
C ILE A 512 -13.80 21.24 -0.79
N GLY A 513 -12.94 21.32 0.22
CA GLY A 513 -13.02 20.59 1.48
C GLY A 513 -14.25 20.92 2.34
N LYS A 514 -14.32 20.27 3.50
CA LYS A 514 -15.40 20.41 4.48
C LYS A 514 -15.29 21.74 5.23
N ASN A 515 -16.43 22.29 5.65
CA ASN A 515 -16.49 23.54 6.44
C ASN A 515 -15.79 24.73 5.77
N VAL A 516 -15.66 24.71 4.44
CA VAL A 516 -14.96 25.75 3.69
C VAL A 516 -15.91 26.92 3.45
N ILE A 517 -15.43 28.13 3.71
CA ILE A 517 -16.15 29.37 3.41
C ILE A 517 -15.43 30.10 2.29
N ILE A 518 -16.07 30.16 1.12
CA ILE A 518 -15.58 30.95 -0.01
C ILE A 518 -16.22 32.33 0.03
N GLY A 519 -15.39 33.34 0.29
CA GLY A 519 -15.76 34.74 0.36
C GLY A 519 -16.41 35.27 -0.92
N GLN A 520 -17.15 36.37 -0.75
CA GLN A 520 -17.93 36.98 -1.84
C GLN A 520 -17.02 37.42 -2.99
N CYS A 521 -17.48 37.21 -4.22
CA CYS A 521 -16.78 37.63 -5.44
C CYS A 521 -15.40 36.99 -5.65
N SER A 522 -15.10 35.88 -4.98
CA SER A 522 -13.86 35.13 -5.21
C SER A 522 -13.87 34.42 -6.57
N VAL A 523 -12.68 34.19 -7.11
CA VAL A 523 -12.42 33.46 -8.36
C VAL A 523 -11.44 32.33 -8.07
N ILE A 524 -11.87 31.09 -8.28
CA ILE A 524 -11.03 29.90 -8.12
C ILE A 524 -10.80 29.31 -9.51
N LYS A 525 -9.54 29.19 -9.92
CA LYS A 525 -9.18 28.64 -11.24
C LYS A 525 -9.12 27.11 -11.22
N ASP A 526 -8.87 26.52 -12.38
CA ASP A 526 -8.91 25.08 -12.59
C ASP A 526 -7.91 24.31 -11.72
N CYS A 527 -8.21 23.05 -11.41
CA CYS A 527 -7.31 22.13 -10.70
C CYS A 527 -6.90 22.60 -9.29
N CYS A 528 -7.69 23.49 -8.66
CA CYS A 528 -7.41 23.93 -7.30
C CYS A 528 -7.91 22.94 -6.25
N TYR A 529 -7.20 22.87 -5.13
CA TYR A 529 -7.58 22.09 -3.96
C TYR A 529 -7.68 23.00 -2.74
N ILE A 530 -8.88 23.17 -2.20
CA ILE A 530 -9.12 23.96 -0.99
C ILE A 530 -9.30 22.98 0.16
N MET A 531 -8.40 23.03 1.13
CA MET A 531 -8.41 22.13 2.29
C MET A 531 -9.58 22.45 3.22
N ASP A 532 -9.94 21.46 4.05
CA ASP A 532 -10.97 21.58 5.07
C ASP A 532 -10.73 22.81 5.99
N ASP A 533 -11.81 23.33 6.56
CA ASP A 533 -11.83 24.46 7.52
C ASP A 533 -11.24 25.78 6.99
N SER A 534 -11.07 25.89 5.67
CA SER A 534 -10.45 27.05 5.04
C SER A 534 -11.44 28.18 4.80
N VAL A 535 -11.01 29.42 5.05
CA VAL A 535 -11.82 30.62 4.84
C VAL A 535 -11.15 31.55 3.83
N LEU A 536 -11.64 31.54 2.60
CA LEU A 536 -11.18 32.46 1.57
C LEU A 536 -11.82 33.83 1.80
N SER A 537 -10.99 34.86 1.84
CA SER A 537 -11.46 36.24 1.93
C SER A 537 -12.27 36.65 0.70
N PRO A 538 -13.17 37.65 0.81
CA PRO A 538 -13.83 38.24 -0.35
C PRO A 538 -12.83 38.76 -1.39
N ASP A 539 -13.23 38.75 -2.66
CA ASP A 539 -12.44 39.17 -3.82
C ASP A 539 -11.11 38.39 -4.02
N SER A 540 -10.95 37.21 -3.39
CA SER A 540 -9.76 36.38 -3.57
C SER A 540 -9.68 35.74 -4.95
N VAL A 541 -8.48 35.73 -5.55
CA VAL A 541 -8.19 35.05 -6.81
C VAL A 541 -7.18 33.93 -6.57
N ILE A 542 -7.59 32.68 -6.79
CA ILE A 542 -6.74 31.49 -6.63
C ILE A 542 -6.27 31.03 -8.01
N ALA A 543 -4.94 30.95 -8.18
CA ALA A 543 -4.31 30.52 -9.43
C ALA A 543 -4.52 29.01 -9.69
N PRO A 544 -4.50 28.54 -10.95
CA PRO A 544 -4.66 27.13 -11.27
C PRO A 544 -3.66 26.24 -10.52
N PHE A 545 -4.04 25.00 -10.23
CA PHE A 545 -3.20 24.03 -9.51
C PHE A 545 -2.79 24.46 -8.10
N SER A 546 -3.44 25.44 -7.47
CA SER A 546 -3.07 25.86 -6.11
C SER A 546 -3.69 24.95 -5.05
N ILE A 547 -2.93 24.61 -4.01
CA ILE A 547 -3.44 24.07 -2.76
C ILE A 547 -3.61 25.24 -1.77
N VAL A 548 -4.82 25.44 -1.27
CA VAL A 548 -5.20 26.57 -0.43
C VAL A 548 -5.66 26.07 0.93
N ALA A 549 -5.17 26.68 2.01
CA ALA A 549 -5.54 26.28 3.36
C ALA A 549 -5.50 27.41 4.40
N GLY A 550 -6.28 27.22 5.46
CA GLY A 550 -6.25 28.02 6.68
C GLY A 550 -7.37 29.07 6.78
N ASN A 551 -7.37 29.80 7.90
CA ASN A 551 -8.32 30.87 8.19
C ASN A 551 -7.56 32.08 8.77
N PRO A 552 -7.24 33.12 7.98
CA PRO A 552 -7.58 33.30 6.57
C PRO A 552 -6.78 32.37 5.64
N ALA A 553 -7.41 31.91 4.57
CA ALA A 553 -6.82 30.93 3.65
C ALA A 553 -5.67 31.53 2.83
N LYS A 554 -4.59 30.76 2.69
CA LYS A 554 -3.41 31.10 1.87
C LYS A 554 -3.03 29.93 0.97
N VAL A 555 -2.33 30.21 -0.12
CA VAL A 555 -1.72 29.16 -0.95
C VAL A 555 -0.59 28.51 -0.14
N VAL A 556 -0.67 27.19 0.06
CA VAL A 556 0.29 26.41 0.85
C VAL A 556 1.04 25.37 0.01
N GLY A 557 0.64 25.17 -1.24
CA GLY A 557 1.29 24.22 -2.14
C GLY A 557 0.72 24.25 -3.55
N GLN A 558 1.17 23.31 -4.37
CA GLN A 558 0.69 23.10 -5.73
C GLN A 558 0.23 21.66 -5.94
N MET A 559 -0.87 21.52 -6.65
CA MET A 559 -1.42 20.26 -7.11
C MET A 559 -0.57 19.72 -8.28
N PRO A 560 -0.40 18.39 -8.38
CA PRO A 560 0.38 17.79 -9.45
C PRO A 560 -0.29 17.94 -10.82
N VAL A 561 0.48 17.84 -11.91
CA VAL A 561 -0.03 18.04 -13.28
C VAL A 561 -1.11 17.02 -13.66
N ASN A 562 -1.09 15.82 -13.06
CA ASN A 562 -2.09 14.77 -13.28
C ASN A 562 -3.42 14.98 -12.52
N THR A 563 -3.63 16.13 -11.88
CA THR A 563 -4.86 16.46 -11.12
C THR A 563 -6.14 16.31 -11.95
N VAL A 564 -6.07 16.56 -13.25
CA VAL A 564 -7.19 16.35 -14.18
C VAL A 564 -7.68 14.90 -14.17
N ASN A 565 -6.75 13.93 -14.17
CA ASN A 565 -7.08 12.50 -14.13
C ASN A 565 -7.63 12.14 -12.74
N LEU A 566 -6.95 12.56 -11.67
CA LEU A 566 -7.38 12.31 -10.29
C LEU A 566 -8.82 12.79 -10.02
N MET A 567 -9.15 14.01 -10.46
CA MET A 567 -10.50 14.56 -10.30
C MET A 567 -11.51 13.91 -11.23
N THR A 568 -11.09 13.46 -12.40
CA THR A 568 -11.95 12.69 -13.32
C THR A 568 -12.36 11.37 -12.69
N ASP A 569 -11.41 10.63 -12.15
CA ASP A 569 -11.64 9.36 -11.49
C ASP A 569 -12.51 9.54 -10.26
N LEU A 570 -12.15 10.46 -9.37
CA LEU A 570 -12.94 10.78 -8.17
C LEU A 570 -14.39 11.18 -8.49
N THR A 571 -14.62 12.04 -9.47
CA THR A 571 -15.99 12.50 -9.81
C THR A 571 -16.81 11.43 -10.51
N ASN A 572 -16.19 10.60 -11.34
CA ASN A 572 -16.84 9.42 -11.91
C ASN A 572 -17.23 8.45 -10.79
N GLU A 573 -16.29 8.19 -9.88
CA GLU A 573 -16.46 7.30 -8.73
C GLU A 573 -17.64 7.74 -7.85
N LEU A 574 -17.63 9.00 -7.40
CA LEU A 574 -18.69 9.58 -6.57
C LEU A 574 -20.05 9.53 -7.26
N TYR A 575 -20.11 9.79 -8.56
CA TYR A 575 -21.36 9.82 -9.29
C TYR A 575 -21.92 8.42 -9.57
N TYR A 576 -21.12 7.51 -10.12
CA TYR A 576 -21.59 6.18 -10.51
C TYR A 576 -21.85 5.28 -9.31
N LYS A 577 -21.14 5.46 -8.19
CA LYS A 577 -21.36 4.70 -6.93
C LYS A 577 -22.48 5.23 -6.05
N PHE A 578 -22.97 6.44 -6.33
CA PHE A 578 -24.18 6.92 -5.69
C PHE A 578 -25.39 6.24 -6.34
N VAL A 579 -25.80 5.09 -5.80
CA VAL A 579 -26.82 4.20 -6.40
C VAL A 579 -28.05 4.06 -5.49
N PRO A 580 -29.25 3.83 -6.05
CA PRO A 580 -30.45 3.65 -5.24
C PRO A 580 -30.35 2.37 -4.39
N SER A 581 -30.87 2.41 -3.15
CA SER A 581 -31.02 1.23 -2.28
C SER A 581 -31.93 0.17 -2.92
N LEU A 582 -31.62 -1.11 -2.69
CA LEU A 582 -32.43 -2.23 -3.17
C LEU A 582 -33.75 -2.32 -2.38
N PRO A 583 -34.85 -2.82 -2.97
CA PRO A 583 -36.12 -2.97 -2.26
C PRO A 583 -35.98 -4.00 -1.14
N GLY A 584 -36.03 -3.56 0.12
CA GLY A 584 -36.03 -4.44 1.30
C GLY A 584 -34.97 -4.11 2.36
N GLU A 585 -33.98 -3.30 2.04
CA GLU A 585 -33.01 -2.79 3.02
C GLU A 585 -33.53 -1.47 3.61
N ARG A 586 -33.85 -1.47 4.91
CA ARG A 586 -34.19 -0.27 5.69
C ARG A 586 -33.07 0.09 6.64
#